data_AF-A0A352IN22-F1
#
_entry.id   AF-A0A352IN22-F1
#
_cell.length_a   1.000
_cell.length_b   1.000
_cell.length_c   1.000
_cell.angle_alpha   90.00
_cell.angle_beta   90.00
_cell.angle_gamma   90.00
#
_symmetry.space_group_name_H-M   'P 1'
#
loop_
_entity.id
_entity.type
_entity.pdbx_description
1 polymer ?
#
loop_
_entity_poly.entity_id
_entity_poly.type
_entity_poly.pdbx_seq_one_letter_code
_entity_poly.pdbx_strand_id
1 'polypeptide(L)'
;PGVSAHYTPATRSFSLAKNAGPGSIAHEWFHAFDHYIGEKLFGEAQRGQFASKLWLRRDDAVRHPLNDRLQACFKAVLLDEEGAEPSELFRCSVKADKAAGIQYFSLPEELCARAFEAFVQDSDVKNAFLVSGTRESEEAKLGLYPVGAQRERVNRAFQGYYSALGQALRAAGS
;
A
#
# COMPACT_ATOMS: atom_id res chain seq x y z
N PRO A 1 -4.98 18.08 -14.39
CA PRO A 1 -4.43 16.96 -13.58
C PRO A 1 -4.78 15.63 -14.25
N GLY A 2 -3.86 15.11 -15.07
CA GLY A 2 -4.03 13.86 -15.81
C GLY A 2 -3.62 12.67 -14.95
N VAL A 3 -4.45 11.63 -14.94
CA VAL A 3 -4.23 10.38 -14.22
C VAL A 3 -2.87 9.80 -14.63
N SER A 4 -1.95 9.75 -13.67
CA SER A 4 -0.53 9.53 -13.91
C SER A 4 -0.13 8.06 -13.95
N ALA A 5 -1.04 7.20 -14.43
CA ALA A 5 -1.12 5.74 -14.33
C ALA A 5 -2.33 5.33 -13.48
N HIS A 6 -2.94 4.21 -13.84
CA HIS A 6 -4.14 3.69 -13.17
C HIS A 6 -4.20 2.17 -13.30
N TYR A 7 -4.40 1.50 -12.18
CA TYR A 7 -4.78 0.10 -12.13
C TYR A 7 -6.30 -0.07 -12.23
N THR A 8 -6.75 -0.91 -13.16
CA THR A 8 -8.17 -1.27 -13.32
C THR A 8 -8.41 -2.70 -12.82
N PRO A 9 -9.08 -2.90 -11.66
CA PRO A 9 -9.34 -4.24 -11.12
C PRO A 9 -10.16 -5.12 -12.07
N ALA A 10 -11.16 -4.54 -12.74
CA ALA A 10 -12.08 -5.27 -13.62
C ALA A 10 -11.38 -6.01 -14.76
N THR A 11 -10.30 -5.43 -15.29
CA THR A 11 -9.54 -5.98 -16.41
C THR A 11 -8.15 -6.45 -16.02
N ARG A 12 -7.79 -6.37 -14.72
CA ARG A 12 -6.44 -6.61 -14.18
C ARG A 12 -5.37 -5.91 -15.02
N SER A 13 -5.69 -4.74 -15.55
CA SER A 13 -4.85 -4.01 -16.50
C SER A 13 -4.15 -2.86 -15.79
N PHE A 14 -2.88 -2.71 -16.12
CA PHE A 14 -2.06 -1.58 -15.72
C PHE A 14 -1.89 -0.66 -16.93
N SER A 15 -2.47 0.53 -16.88
CA SER A 15 -2.35 1.51 -17.96
C SER A 15 -1.36 2.59 -17.56
N LEU A 16 -0.20 2.61 -18.23
CA LEU A 16 0.74 3.71 -18.18
C LEU A 16 0.28 4.79 -19.15
N ALA A 17 -0.12 5.96 -18.65
CA ALA A 17 -0.29 7.12 -19.52
C ALA A 17 1.09 7.50 -20.10
N LYS A 18 1.16 7.90 -21.37
CA LYS A 18 2.42 8.37 -21.99
C LYS A 18 3.09 9.53 -21.22
N ASN A 19 2.31 10.25 -20.41
CA ASN A 19 2.73 11.34 -19.51
C ASN A 19 2.39 11.05 -18.04
N ALA A 20 2.26 9.77 -17.67
CA ALA A 20 2.26 9.34 -16.28
C ALA A 20 3.49 9.95 -15.62
N GLY A 21 3.30 10.91 -14.71
CA GLY A 21 4.42 11.62 -14.11
C GLY A 21 5.45 10.61 -13.57
N PRO A 22 6.76 10.81 -13.82
CA PRO A 22 7.77 9.97 -13.19
C PRO A 22 7.57 10.04 -11.66
N GLY A 23 7.11 8.94 -11.04
CA GLY A 23 6.91 8.90 -9.59
C GLY A 23 5.69 8.14 -9.06
N SER A 24 4.86 7.51 -9.89
CA SER A 24 3.61 6.84 -9.44
C SER A 24 3.58 5.33 -9.68
N ILE A 25 4.61 4.72 -10.29
CA ILE A 25 4.55 3.30 -10.68
C ILE A 25 4.45 2.38 -9.46
N ALA A 26 5.13 2.71 -8.36
CA ALA A 26 5.06 1.94 -7.13
C ALA A 26 3.64 1.90 -6.56
N HIS A 27 2.92 3.02 -6.60
CA HIS A 27 1.54 3.15 -6.14
C HIS A 27 0.61 2.18 -6.88
N GLU A 28 0.64 2.25 -8.20
CA GLU A 28 -0.24 1.45 -9.03
C GLU A 28 0.12 -0.04 -9.03
N TRP A 29 1.41 -0.36 -8.95
CA TRP A 29 1.85 -1.74 -8.74
C TRP A 29 1.27 -2.28 -7.42
N PHE A 30 1.24 -1.46 -6.37
CA PHE A 30 0.65 -1.86 -5.10
C PHE A 30 -0.84 -2.11 -5.23
N HIS A 31 -1.60 -1.27 -5.95
CA HIS A 31 -3.02 -1.58 -6.21
C HIS A 31 -3.21 -2.92 -6.91
N ALA A 32 -2.38 -3.23 -7.92
CA ALA A 32 -2.43 -4.52 -8.58
C ALA A 32 -2.12 -5.68 -7.61
N PHE A 33 -1.09 -5.51 -6.78
CA PHE A 33 -0.71 -6.47 -5.75
C PHE A 33 -1.83 -6.66 -4.71
N ASP A 34 -2.40 -5.59 -4.18
CA ASP A 34 -3.42 -5.59 -3.14
C ASP A 34 -4.73 -6.24 -3.63
N HIS A 35 -5.09 -6.03 -4.90
CA HIS A 35 -6.20 -6.75 -5.53
C HIS A 35 -5.87 -8.25 -5.73
N TYR A 36 -4.67 -8.58 -6.21
CA TYR A 36 -4.26 -9.97 -6.44
C TYR A 36 -4.17 -10.79 -5.14
N ILE A 37 -3.58 -10.20 -4.10
CA ILE A 37 -3.24 -10.91 -2.88
C ILE A 37 -4.47 -11.17 -2.00
N GLY A 38 -5.59 -10.48 -2.25
CA GLY A 38 -6.85 -10.69 -1.52
C GLY A 38 -7.35 -12.13 -1.60
N GLU A 39 -7.27 -12.76 -2.77
CA GLU A 39 -7.62 -14.19 -2.95
C GLU A 39 -6.67 -15.11 -2.16
N LYS A 40 -5.40 -14.72 -1.97
CA LYS A 40 -4.41 -15.53 -1.24
C LYS A 40 -4.54 -15.36 0.27
N LEU A 41 -4.98 -14.19 0.71
CA LEU A 41 -5.21 -13.91 2.11
C LEU A 41 -6.54 -14.49 2.62
N PHE A 42 -7.60 -14.47 1.80
CA PHE A 42 -8.96 -14.79 2.25
C PHE A 42 -9.67 -15.92 1.47
N GLY A 43 -9.01 -16.54 0.48
CA GLY A 43 -9.58 -17.60 -0.36
C GLY A 43 -10.63 -17.06 -1.34
N GLU A 44 -11.86 -16.85 -0.85
CA GLU A 44 -12.98 -16.30 -1.61
C GLU A 44 -13.03 -14.77 -1.46
N ALA A 45 -12.12 -14.07 -2.14
CA ALA A 45 -12.28 -12.64 -2.37
C ALA A 45 -13.18 -12.43 -3.61
N GLN A 46 -14.18 -11.55 -3.51
CA GLN A 46 -15.00 -11.21 -4.69
C GLN A 46 -14.17 -10.40 -5.69
N ARG A 47 -14.52 -10.49 -6.98
CA ARG A 47 -13.84 -9.72 -8.04
C ARG A 47 -13.81 -8.23 -7.71
N GLY A 48 -12.64 -7.61 -7.80
CA GLY A 48 -12.44 -6.17 -7.58
C GLY A 48 -12.22 -5.76 -6.12
N GLN A 49 -12.14 -6.71 -5.18
CA GLN A 49 -11.87 -6.41 -3.77
C GLN A 49 -10.36 -6.38 -3.48
N PHE A 50 -9.92 -5.33 -2.80
CA PHE A 50 -8.55 -5.18 -2.31
C PHE A 50 -8.37 -5.86 -0.95
N ALA A 51 -7.21 -6.48 -0.73
CA ALA A 51 -6.91 -7.19 0.51
C ALA A 51 -6.90 -6.25 1.72
N SER A 52 -6.31 -5.06 1.59
CA SER A 52 -6.27 -4.01 2.63
C SER A 52 -7.67 -3.64 3.13
N LYS A 53 -8.64 -3.54 2.22
CA LYS A 53 -10.05 -3.23 2.52
C LYS A 53 -10.78 -4.40 3.15
N LEU A 54 -10.54 -5.62 2.66
CA LEU A 54 -11.09 -6.84 3.24
C LEU A 54 -10.58 -7.08 4.66
N TRP A 55 -9.31 -6.79 4.91
CA TRP A 55 -8.66 -7.01 6.19
C TRP A 55 -9.30 -6.25 7.35
N LEU A 56 -9.89 -5.07 7.10
CA LEU A 56 -10.64 -4.33 8.12
C LEU A 56 -12.00 -4.95 8.49
N ARG A 57 -12.48 -5.94 7.73
CA ARG A 57 -13.85 -6.47 7.83
C ARG A 57 -13.92 -7.98 8.00
N ARG A 58 -12.77 -8.67 7.91
CA ARG A 58 -12.68 -10.13 7.90
C ARG A 58 -11.64 -10.60 8.89
N ASP A 59 -11.96 -11.68 9.60
CA ASP A 59 -11.12 -12.36 10.59
C ASP A 59 -10.75 -13.79 10.17
N ASP A 60 -11.15 -14.21 8.97
CA ASP A 60 -10.98 -15.55 8.42
C ASP A 60 -9.76 -15.67 7.47
N ALA A 61 -8.69 -14.94 7.78
CA ALA A 61 -7.45 -15.00 7.00
C ALA A 61 -6.88 -16.43 6.95
N VAL A 62 -6.49 -16.88 5.76
CA VAL A 62 -5.82 -18.16 5.53
C VAL A 62 -4.50 -18.17 6.28
N ARG A 63 -4.35 -19.14 7.20
CA ARG A 63 -3.13 -19.30 8.00
C ARG A 63 -1.94 -19.64 7.10
N HIS A 64 -1.00 -18.71 7.02
CA HIS A 64 0.23 -18.89 6.27
C HIS A 64 1.29 -17.87 6.73
N PRO A 65 2.58 -18.25 6.87
CA PRO A 65 3.61 -17.33 7.36
C PRO A 65 3.78 -16.04 6.54
N LEU A 66 3.51 -16.07 5.24
CA LEU A 66 3.48 -14.86 4.39
C LEU A 66 2.22 -14.02 4.64
N ASN A 67 1.08 -14.65 4.92
CA ASN A 67 -0.15 -13.93 5.23
C ASN A 67 -0.05 -13.24 6.59
N ASP A 68 0.61 -13.84 7.58
CA ASP A 68 0.87 -13.18 8.87
C ASP A 68 1.72 -11.92 8.69
N ARG A 69 2.74 -11.98 7.82
CA ARG A 69 3.59 -10.83 7.49
C ARG A 69 2.86 -9.77 6.69
N LEU A 70 1.98 -10.17 5.76
CA LEU A 70 1.14 -9.24 5.02
C LEU A 70 0.18 -8.49 5.94
N GLN A 71 -0.47 -9.20 6.86
CA GLN A 71 -1.32 -8.59 7.88
C GLN A 71 -0.54 -7.64 8.78
N ALA A 72 0.72 -7.93 9.09
CA ALA A 72 1.59 -7.01 9.81
C ALA A 72 1.87 -5.71 9.01
N CYS A 73 1.96 -5.78 7.67
CA CYS A 73 2.02 -4.58 6.83
C CYS A 73 0.74 -3.75 6.96
N PHE A 74 -0.44 -4.37 6.82
CA PHE A 74 -1.72 -3.66 6.97
C PHE A 74 -1.87 -3.03 8.36
N LYS A 75 -1.51 -3.76 9.42
CA LYS A 75 -1.49 -3.24 10.78
C LYS A 75 -0.58 -2.00 10.90
N ALA A 76 0.64 -2.05 10.39
CA ALA A 76 1.60 -0.94 10.46
C ALA A 76 1.15 0.32 9.72
N VAL A 77 0.33 0.17 8.67
CA VAL A 77 -0.21 1.28 7.88
C VAL A 77 -1.50 1.83 8.48
N LEU A 78 -2.46 0.96 8.78
CA LEU A 78 -3.84 1.35 9.07
C LEU A 78 -4.08 1.65 10.55
N LEU A 79 -3.30 1.07 11.45
CA LEU A 79 -3.46 1.22 12.89
C LEU A 79 -2.28 1.98 13.52
N ASP A 80 -2.50 2.45 14.74
CA ASP A 80 -1.46 3.04 15.60
C ASP A 80 -0.41 2.00 16.06
N GLU A 81 0.51 2.41 16.92
CA GLU A 81 1.62 1.56 17.35
C GLU A 81 1.16 0.35 18.17
N GLU A 82 0.12 0.57 18.98
CA GLU A 82 -0.55 -0.42 19.80
C GLU A 82 -1.41 -1.36 18.94
N GLY A 83 -1.87 -0.88 17.80
CA GLY A 83 -2.76 -1.60 16.91
C GLY A 83 -4.21 -1.58 17.37
N ALA A 84 -4.61 -0.54 18.09
CA ALA A 84 -5.92 -0.39 18.70
C ALA A 84 -6.75 0.70 18.00
N GLU A 85 -6.10 1.81 17.65
CA GLU A 85 -6.77 2.96 17.04
C GLU A 85 -6.31 3.21 15.60
N PRO A 86 -7.04 4.02 14.81
CA PRO A 86 -6.61 4.41 13.48
C PRO A 86 -5.26 5.10 13.49
N SER A 87 -4.43 4.84 12.48
CA SER A 87 -3.11 5.46 12.38
C SER A 87 -3.15 6.97 12.13
N GLU A 88 -2.05 7.67 12.41
CA GLU A 88 -1.95 9.11 12.11
C GLU A 88 -2.10 9.39 10.61
N LEU A 89 -1.51 8.54 9.76
CA LEU A 89 -1.70 8.57 8.31
C LEU A 89 -3.19 8.49 7.93
N PHE A 90 -3.98 7.62 8.56
CA PHE A 90 -5.43 7.55 8.34
C PHE A 90 -6.11 8.85 8.76
N ARG A 91 -5.81 9.37 9.95
CA ARG A 91 -6.41 10.61 10.48
C ARG A 91 -6.14 11.82 9.57
N CYS A 92 -4.90 11.98 9.11
CA CYS A 92 -4.52 13.02 8.14
C CYS A 92 -5.26 12.85 6.80
N SER A 93 -5.40 11.61 6.33
CA SER A 93 -6.10 11.31 5.08
C SER A 93 -7.60 11.62 5.15
N VAL A 94 -8.26 11.33 6.28
CA VAL A 94 -9.66 11.73 6.53
C VAL A 94 -9.80 13.26 6.54
N LYS A 95 -8.83 13.98 7.12
CA LYS A 95 -8.83 15.45 7.13
C LYS A 95 -8.72 16.02 5.71
N ALA A 96 -7.83 15.45 4.89
CA ALA A 96 -7.67 15.85 3.49
C ALA A 96 -8.93 15.58 2.67
N ASP A 97 -9.54 14.40 2.82
CA ASP A 97 -10.80 14.04 2.17
C ASP A 97 -11.92 15.04 2.52
N LYS A 98 -12.07 15.37 3.81
CA LYS A 98 -13.06 16.36 4.27
C LYS A 98 -12.80 17.75 3.69
N ALA A 99 -11.54 18.18 3.63
CA ALA A 99 -11.19 19.49 3.07
C ALA A 99 -11.45 19.57 1.55
N ALA A 100 -11.27 18.45 0.84
CA ALA A 100 -11.49 18.36 -0.60
C ALA A 100 -12.94 17.99 -0.98
N GLY A 101 -13.78 17.56 -0.03
CA GLY A 101 -15.15 17.11 -0.30
C GLY A 101 -15.22 15.79 -1.09
N ILE A 102 -14.22 14.93 -0.93
CA ILE A 102 -14.11 13.64 -1.62
C ILE A 102 -13.94 12.49 -0.61
N GLN A 103 -14.03 11.26 -1.10
CA GLN A 103 -13.65 10.06 -0.35
C GLN A 103 -12.64 9.28 -1.18
N TYR A 104 -11.36 9.58 -0.97
CA TYR A 104 -10.29 9.01 -1.76
C TYR A 104 -9.08 8.68 -0.89
N PHE A 105 -8.45 9.68 -0.27
CA PHE A 105 -7.20 9.50 0.47
C PHE A 105 -7.37 8.52 1.64
N SER A 106 -8.51 8.53 2.32
CA SER A 106 -8.75 7.66 3.48
C SER A 106 -9.11 6.22 3.15
N LEU A 107 -9.21 5.85 1.86
CA LEU A 107 -9.46 4.47 1.46
C LEU A 107 -8.28 3.56 1.88
N PRO A 108 -8.54 2.37 2.47
CA PRO A 108 -7.48 1.44 2.89
C PRO A 108 -6.48 1.11 1.77
N GLU A 109 -7.00 0.88 0.56
CA GLU A 109 -6.22 0.60 -0.64
C GLU A 109 -5.27 1.76 -1.02
N GLU A 110 -5.73 3.01 -0.88
CA GLU A 110 -4.94 4.23 -1.16
C GLU A 110 -3.91 4.51 -0.07
N LEU A 111 -4.25 4.24 1.19
CA LEU A 111 -3.32 4.34 2.33
C LEU A 111 -2.16 3.37 2.19
N CYS A 112 -2.46 2.11 1.85
CA CYS A 112 -1.46 1.08 1.68
C CYS A 112 -0.59 1.33 0.44
N ALA A 113 -1.17 1.84 -0.66
CA ALA A 113 -0.40 2.23 -1.84
C ALA A 113 0.59 3.36 -1.54
N ARG A 114 0.16 4.44 -0.86
CA ARG A 114 1.05 5.54 -0.43
C ARG A 114 2.11 5.11 0.57
N ALA A 115 1.76 4.20 1.49
CA ALA A 115 2.74 3.63 2.41
C ALA A 115 3.79 2.78 1.68
N PHE A 116 3.40 2.04 0.65
CA PHE A 116 4.32 1.27 -0.17
C PHE A 116 5.22 2.16 -1.04
N GLU A 117 4.71 3.26 -1.60
CA GLU A 117 5.53 4.27 -2.27
C GLU A 117 6.65 4.77 -1.35
N ALA A 118 6.32 5.13 -0.11
CA ALA A 118 7.31 5.58 0.87
C ALA A 118 8.39 4.52 1.15
N PHE A 119 8.00 3.24 1.24
CA PHE A 119 8.92 2.11 1.37
C PHE A 119 9.85 1.97 0.15
N VAL A 120 9.31 2.06 -1.07
CA VAL A 120 10.11 1.98 -2.30
C VAL A 120 11.08 3.16 -2.39
N GLN A 121 10.65 4.38 -2.06
CA GLN A 121 11.52 5.57 -2.10
C GLN A 121 12.68 5.47 -1.07
N ASP A 122 12.45 4.73 0.02
CA ASP A 122 13.44 4.51 1.07
C ASP A 122 14.44 3.40 0.75
N SER A 123 14.17 2.57 -0.26
CA SER A 123 15.09 1.53 -0.71
C SER A 123 16.42 2.08 -1.24
N ASP A 124 17.48 1.28 -1.23
CA ASP A 124 18.80 1.71 -1.70
C ASP A 124 18.81 2.09 -3.19
N VAL A 125 17.96 1.45 -3.99
CA VAL A 125 17.84 1.72 -5.43
C VAL A 125 16.94 2.92 -5.66
N LYS A 126 17.56 4.07 -5.96
CA LYS A 126 16.82 5.30 -6.26
C LYS A 126 16.35 5.32 -7.70
N ASN A 127 15.03 5.39 -7.91
CA ASN A 127 14.44 5.49 -9.23
C ASN A 127 13.22 6.41 -9.22
N ALA A 128 13.38 7.61 -9.76
CA ALA A 128 12.32 8.62 -9.84
C ALA A 128 11.14 8.20 -10.72
N PHE A 129 11.29 7.21 -11.62
CA PHE A 129 10.15 6.65 -12.35
C PHE A 129 9.29 5.77 -11.45
N LEU A 130 9.90 5.05 -10.49
CA LEU A 130 9.15 4.22 -9.55
C LEU A 130 8.39 5.08 -8.55
N VAL A 131 9.09 6.05 -7.95
CA VAL A 131 8.53 6.92 -6.92
C VAL A 131 9.38 8.17 -6.71
N SER A 132 8.73 9.30 -6.46
CA SER A 132 9.36 10.52 -5.94
C SER A 132 8.36 11.33 -5.09
N GLY A 133 8.85 12.22 -4.22
CA GLY A 133 7.98 13.19 -3.52
C GLY A 133 7.37 12.74 -2.18
N THR A 134 7.57 11.51 -1.70
CA THR A 134 6.91 11.01 -0.47
C THR A 134 7.38 11.67 0.85
N ARG A 135 8.31 12.64 0.80
CA ARG A 135 8.72 13.45 1.96
C ARG A 135 8.47 14.94 1.78
N GLU A 136 8.47 15.42 0.54
CA GLU A 136 8.58 16.83 0.20
C GLU A 136 7.41 17.39 -0.63
N SER A 137 6.54 16.53 -1.19
CA SER A 137 5.37 16.97 -1.96
C SER A 137 4.35 17.69 -1.08
N GLU A 138 3.40 18.39 -1.70
CA GLU A 138 2.29 19.02 -0.96
C GLU A 138 1.45 17.96 -0.23
N GLU A 139 1.24 16.79 -0.84
CA GLU A 139 0.61 15.65 -0.17
C GLU A 139 1.42 15.20 1.05
N ALA A 140 2.75 15.09 0.93
CA ALA A 140 3.61 14.74 2.07
C ALA A 140 3.51 15.78 3.21
N LYS A 141 3.47 17.08 2.87
CA LYS A 141 3.27 18.17 3.85
C LYS A 141 1.90 18.12 4.53
N LEU A 142 0.88 17.60 3.84
CA LEU A 142 -0.46 17.36 4.39
C LEU A 142 -0.54 16.11 5.27
N GLY A 143 0.56 15.37 5.43
CA GLY A 143 0.59 14.11 6.21
C GLY A 143 0.02 12.93 5.43
N LEU A 144 0.00 12.99 4.09
CA LEU A 144 -0.50 11.92 3.22
C LEU A 144 0.56 10.85 2.92
N TYR A 145 1.67 10.82 3.63
CA TYR A 145 2.63 9.72 3.62
C TYR A 145 3.05 9.41 5.05
N PRO A 146 3.44 8.16 5.36
CA PRO A 146 3.94 7.84 6.69
C PRO A 146 5.24 8.60 6.95
N VAL A 147 5.39 9.10 8.16
CA VAL A 147 6.56 9.86 8.63
C VAL A 147 7.08 9.33 9.97
N GLY A 148 8.32 9.70 10.33
CA GLY A 148 8.94 9.34 11.61
C GLY A 148 8.83 7.85 11.96
N ALA A 149 8.45 7.57 13.20
CA ALA A 149 8.32 6.21 13.72
C ALA A 149 7.32 5.35 12.93
N GLN A 150 6.23 5.93 12.41
CA GLN A 150 5.29 5.17 11.58
C GLN A 150 5.95 4.72 10.27
N ARG A 151 6.70 5.60 9.60
CA ARG A 151 7.44 5.26 8.37
C ARG A 151 8.43 4.13 8.60
N GLU A 152 9.15 4.16 9.72
CA GLU A 152 10.08 3.09 10.08
C GLU A 152 9.36 1.76 10.32
N ARG A 153 8.23 1.76 11.04
CA ARG A 153 7.42 0.54 11.25
C ARG A 153 6.90 -0.03 9.94
N VAL A 154 6.37 0.83 9.07
CA VAL A 154 5.91 0.47 7.71
C VAL A 154 7.06 -0.16 6.91
N ASN A 155 8.23 0.47 6.89
CA ASN A 155 9.39 -0.04 6.17
C ASN A 155 9.83 -1.41 6.69
N ARG A 156 9.90 -1.58 8.02
CA ARG A 156 10.24 -2.87 8.64
C ARG A 156 9.23 -3.97 8.28
N ALA A 157 7.94 -3.65 8.28
CA ALA A 157 6.90 -4.61 7.94
C ALA A 157 7.00 -5.05 6.48
N PHE A 158 7.09 -4.11 5.54
CA PHE A 158 7.25 -4.43 4.12
C PHE A 158 8.55 -5.18 3.84
N GLN A 159 9.67 -4.77 4.44
CA GLN A 159 10.94 -5.50 4.33
C GLN A 159 10.78 -6.95 4.82
N GLY A 160 10.10 -7.16 5.94
CA GLY A 160 9.83 -8.49 6.49
C GLY A 160 9.00 -9.36 5.54
N TYR A 161 7.96 -8.80 4.92
CA TYR A 161 7.13 -9.49 3.94
C TYR A 161 7.91 -9.87 2.67
N TYR A 162 8.53 -8.89 2.00
CA TYR A 162 9.21 -9.14 0.72
C TYR A 162 10.48 -9.98 0.86
N SER A 163 11.18 -9.89 2.00
CA SER A 163 12.33 -10.75 2.28
C SER A 163 11.92 -12.21 2.42
N ALA A 164 10.83 -12.49 3.17
CA ALA A 164 10.30 -13.84 3.31
C ALA A 164 9.75 -14.39 1.99
N LEU A 165 9.05 -13.56 1.22
CA LEU A 165 8.56 -13.96 -0.12
C LEU A 165 9.73 -14.30 -1.05
N GLY A 166 10.77 -13.47 -1.09
CA GLY A 166 11.96 -13.73 -1.90
C GLY A 166 12.70 -15.01 -1.51
N GLN A 167 12.77 -15.33 -0.21
CA GLN A 167 13.33 -16.59 0.27
C GLN A 167 12.49 -17.80 -0.18
N ALA A 168 11.16 -17.73 -0.03
CA ALA A 168 10.25 -18.80 -0.44
C ALA A 168 10.34 -19.08 -1.95
N LEU A 169 10.41 -18.03 -2.77
CA LEU A 169 10.56 -18.17 -4.22
C LEU A 169 11.88 -18.83 -4.62
N ARG A 170 12.98 -18.50 -3.93
CA ARG A 170 14.28 -19.14 -4.18
C ARG A 170 14.28 -20.62 -3.80
N ALA A 171 13.66 -20.97 -2.67
CA ALA A 171 13.54 -22.35 -2.21
C ALA A 171 12.61 -23.20 -3.09
N ALA A 172 11.60 -22.60 -3.73
CA ALA A 172 10.70 -23.30 -4.64
C ALA A 172 11.28 -23.50 -6.05
N GLY A 173 12.28 -22.70 -6.43
CA GLY A 173 12.98 -22.80 -7.71
C GLY A 173 14.26 -23.64 -7.68
N SER A 174 14.68 -24.11 -6.50
CA SER A 174 15.79 -25.05 -6.28
C SER A 174 15.28 -26.48 -6.11
#